data_AF-A0A7S0HNQ1-F1
#
_entry.id   AF-A0A7S0HNQ1-F1
#
_cell.length_a   1.000
_cell.length_b   1.000
_cell.length_c   1.000
_cell.angle_alpha   90.00
_cell.angle_beta   90.00
_cell.angle_gamma   90.00
#
_symmetry.space_group_name_H-M   'P 1'
#
loop_
_entity.id
_entity.type
_entity.pdbx_description
1 polymer ?
#
loop_
_entity_poly.entity_id
_entity_poly.type
_entity_poly.pdbx_seq_one_letter_code
_entity_poly.pdbx_strand_id
1 'polypeptide(L)'
;MSARLVLDCMGQRSPIVAQARDGALPDGACVVVGSCADGFAAEANTYGDVIFGDSGMEVAGSCPVQYFWEAFPASASPTQRTTYLFTYMSPEEGRPSVVEIMEDYWRKLPGYQGVALDDLELRRVLFGLFVSYKESPLPCQFDRVMQIGDASGIQSPLSFGGFGATTRHINRLGPAIAAALDADATSATQLTLINPYQANLRAAWLFQASMRPPLKVGAWSDAFISKVLVSTFEVMEERGESVMRPFLQDVLRVDSLVLTIGGLMISHPLVAVEILFRLGPLPLADWFFHFGAMVFGSAIAAEPVRALSGSVVKALPPAQGYEVARVIEGWQYGSGLDYEPEAASPMPQAE
;
A
#
# COMPACT_ATOMS: atom_id res chain seq x y z
N MET A 1 -2.41 -8.05 -37.06
CA MET A 1 -3.01 -7.15 -36.06
C MET A 1 -1.94 -6.15 -35.65
N SER A 2 -2.19 -4.85 -35.71
CA SER A 2 -1.25 -3.80 -35.27
C SER A 2 -1.93 -2.95 -34.21
N ALA A 3 -1.25 -2.72 -33.08
CA ALA A 3 -1.73 -1.86 -32.00
C ALA A 3 -0.79 -0.66 -31.84
N ARG A 4 -1.33 0.48 -31.38
CA ARG A 4 -0.54 1.70 -31.12
C ARG A 4 0.13 1.69 -29.74
N LEU A 5 -0.48 0.99 -28.79
CA LEU A 5 -0.05 0.85 -27.40
C LEU A 5 -0.61 -0.48 -26.85
N VAL A 6 0.19 -1.20 -26.08
CA VAL A 6 -0.19 -2.37 -25.29
C VAL A 6 -0.23 -1.97 -23.82
N LEU A 7 -1.37 -2.19 -23.18
CA LEU A 7 -1.51 -2.02 -21.74
C LEU A 7 -1.36 -3.38 -21.06
N ASP A 8 -0.35 -3.50 -20.20
CA ASP A 8 -0.14 -4.68 -19.38
C ASP A 8 -0.96 -4.57 -18.08
N CYS A 9 -2.07 -5.30 -18.07
CA CYS A 9 -2.99 -5.43 -16.94
C CYS A 9 -2.93 -6.82 -16.29
N MET A 10 -1.86 -7.59 -16.49
CA MET A 10 -1.77 -8.99 -16.03
C MET A 10 -1.40 -9.11 -14.53
N GLY A 11 -1.26 -7.98 -13.85
CA GLY A 11 -0.96 -7.89 -12.43
C GLY A 11 0.48 -8.24 -12.09
N GLN A 12 0.71 -8.54 -10.81
CA GLN A 12 2.05 -8.71 -10.23
C GLN A 12 2.89 -9.84 -10.84
N ARG A 13 2.24 -10.84 -11.46
CA ARG A 13 2.89 -11.97 -12.13
C ARG A 13 2.97 -11.82 -13.64
N SER A 14 2.81 -10.60 -14.16
CA SER A 14 2.97 -10.31 -15.58
C SER A 14 4.33 -10.81 -16.10
N PRO A 15 4.36 -11.59 -17.19
CA PRO A 15 5.60 -11.96 -17.87
C PRO A 15 6.37 -10.76 -18.42
N ILE A 16 5.67 -9.68 -18.79
CA ILE A 16 6.28 -8.44 -19.29
C ILE A 16 7.00 -7.73 -18.12
N VAL A 17 6.36 -7.67 -16.95
CA VAL A 17 6.98 -7.13 -15.73
C VAL A 17 8.17 -7.99 -15.31
N ALA A 18 8.06 -9.32 -15.39
CA ALA A 18 9.16 -10.21 -15.07
C ALA A 18 10.39 -9.96 -15.96
N GLN A 19 10.17 -9.73 -17.26
CA GLN A 19 11.24 -9.32 -18.19
C GLN A 19 11.79 -7.93 -17.85
N ALA A 20 10.91 -6.95 -17.59
CA ALA A 20 11.32 -5.59 -17.26
C ALA A 20 12.11 -5.49 -15.94
N ARG A 21 11.87 -6.40 -15.00
CA ARG A 21 12.59 -6.48 -13.72
C ARG A 21 13.89 -7.27 -13.78
N ASP A 22 14.14 -8.02 -14.86
CA ASP A 22 15.38 -8.78 -15.10
C ASP A 22 15.89 -9.58 -13.88
N GLY A 23 14.98 -10.32 -13.25
CA GLY A 23 15.30 -11.14 -12.08
C GLY A 23 15.49 -10.38 -10.75
N ALA A 24 15.23 -9.07 -10.71
CA ALA A 24 15.23 -8.30 -9.47
C ALA A 24 14.25 -8.91 -8.45
N LEU A 25 14.75 -9.15 -7.24
CA LEU A 25 13.95 -9.64 -6.13
C LEU A 25 13.10 -8.51 -5.54
N PRO A 26 11.92 -8.81 -4.99
CA PRO A 26 11.14 -7.83 -4.26
C PRO A 26 11.86 -7.37 -2.98
N ASP A 27 11.51 -6.19 -2.48
CA ASP A 27 12.05 -5.65 -1.22
C ASP A 27 11.19 -6.07 -0.01
N GLY A 28 9.92 -6.38 -0.27
CA GLY A 28 8.93 -6.74 0.72
C GLY A 28 7.91 -7.72 0.15
N ALA A 29 7.30 -8.46 1.06
CA ALA A 29 6.19 -9.34 0.76
C ALA A 29 5.16 -9.33 1.89
N CYS A 30 3.92 -9.58 1.55
CA CYS A 30 2.83 -9.88 2.46
C CYS A 30 2.25 -11.23 2.04
N VAL A 31 2.28 -12.20 2.96
CA VAL A 31 1.56 -13.46 2.75
C VAL A 31 0.23 -13.36 3.46
N VAL A 32 -0.83 -13.68 2.73
CA VAL A 32 -2.20 -13.71 3.23
C VAL A 32 -2.74 -15.11 3.04
N VAL A 33 -3.34 -15.67 4.07
CA VAL A 33 -4.10 -16.92 4.01
C VAL A 33 -5.48 -16.68 4.59
N GLY A 34 -6.46 -17.48 4.23
CA GLY A 34 -7.79 -17.28 4.79
C GLY A 34 -8.85 -18.22 4.22
N SER A 35 -10.09 -17.94 4.60
CA SER A 35 -11.25 -18.63 4.06
C SER A 35 -12.46 -17.74 4.01
N CYS A 36 -13.37 -18.07 3.09
CA CYS A 36 -14.76 -17.63 3.15
C CYS A 36 -15.59 -18.81 3.66
N ALA A 37 -16.33 -18.60 4.74
CA ALA A 37 -17.17 -19.62 5.35
C ALA A 37 -18.51 -19.04 5.80
N ASP A 38 -19.49 -19.92 5.87
CA ASP A 38 -20.78 -19.68 6.54
C ASP A 38 -20.72 -20.16 8.00
N GLY A 39 -21.70 -19.77 8.82
CA GLY A 39 -21.82 -20.22 10.21
C GLY A 39 -21.38 -19.22 11.27
N PHE A 40 -21.03 -17.98 10.89
CA PHE A 40 -20.77 -16.90 11.84
C PHE A 40 -22.09 -16.33 12.39
N ALA A 41 -22.07 -15.86 13.65
CA ALA A 41 -23.24 -15.22 14.27
C ALA A 41 -23.63 -13.94 13.50
N ALA A 42 -24.84 -13.92 12.93
CA ALA A 42 -25.30 -12.85 12.04
C ALA A 42 -25.30 -11.48 12.72
N GLU A 43 -25.64 -11.43 14.01
CA GLU A 43 -25.65 -10.23 14.83
C GLU A 43 -24.26 -9.63 15.04
N ALA A 44 -23.20 -10.43 15.00
CA ALA A 44 -21.82 -9.99 15.14
C ALA A 44 -21.13 -9.73 13.79
N ASN A 45 -21.68 -10.26 12.70
CA ASN A 45 -21.11 -10.14 11.34
C ASN A 45 -21.59 -8.88 10.60
N THR A 46 -21.52 -7.72 11.26
CA THR A 46 -22.08 -6.45 10.76
C THR A 46 -21.02 -5.43 10.32
N TYR A 47 -19.76 -5.65 10.70
CA TYR A 47 -18.62 -4.79 10.34
C TYR A 47 -17.40 -5.64 9.98
N GLY A 48 -16.42 -4.98 9.35
CA GLY A 48 -15.15 -5.58 9.00
C GLY A 48 -14.01 -5.12 9.88
N ASP A 49 -13.00 -5.97 10.00
CA ASP A 49 -11.70 -5.67 10.61
C ASP A 49 -10.71 -5.38 9.48
N VAL A 50 -10.15 -4.17 9.45
CA VAL A 50 -9.18 -3.76 8.40
C VAL A 50 -7.76 -4.14 8.77
N ILE A 51 -7.41 -4.05 10.05
CA ILE A 51 -6.15 -4.55 10.59
C ILE A 51 -6.34 -4.79 12.08
N PHE A 52 -6.42 -6.05 12.48
CA PHE A 52 -6.62 -6.44 13.86
C PHE A 52 -5.45 -7.29 14.35
N GLY A 53 -4.81 -6.88 15.44
CA GLY A 53 -3.75 -7.65 16.10
C GLY A 53 -4.22 -8.15 17.46
N ASP A 54 -4.35 -9.46 17.62
CA ASP A 54 -4.69 -10.13 18.88
C ASP A 54 -3.48 -10.64 19.65
N SER A 55 -2.29 -10.59 19.03
CA SER A 55 -1.05 -11.09 19.62
C SER A 55 0.16 -10.18 19.31
N GLY A 56 1.23 -10.35 20.11
CA GLY A 56 2.56 -9.89 19.75
C GLY A 56 3.21 -10.83 18.72
N MET A 57 4.48 -10.61 18.40
CA MET A 57 5.21 -11.54 17.54
C MET A 57 5.24 -12.95 18.12
N GLU A 58 5.11 -13.92 17.25
CA GLU A 58 5.17 -15.34 17.52
C GLU A 58 6.20 -16.00 16.59
N VAL A 59 6.33 -17.32 16.65
CA VAL A 59 7.20 -18.09 15.77
C VAL A 59 6.34 -19.00 14.89
N ALA A 60 6.51 -18.87 13.57
CA ALA A 60 5.97 -19.81 12.58
C ALA A 60 7.14 -20.53 11.92
N GLY A 61 7.12 -21.87 11.95
CA GLY A 61 8.28 -22.68 11.58
C GLY A 61 9.49 -22.33 12.45
N SER A 62 10.51 -21.71 11.86
CA SER A 62 11.73 -21.25 12.54
C SER A 62 11.89 -19.73 12.61
N CYS A 63 10.89 -18.96 12.15
CA CYS A 63 11.02 -17.51 11.98
C CYS A 63 9.98 -16.72 12.78
N PRO A 64 10.36 -15.54 13.30
CA PRO A 64 9.40 -14.60 13.87
C PRO A 64 8.38 -14.14 12.84
N VAL A 65 7.12 -14.08 13.28
CA VAL A 65 5.98 -13.54 12.54
C VAL A 65 5.18 -12.59 13.42
N GLN A 66 4.67 -11.51 12.85
CA GLN A 66 3.62 -10.71 13.47
C GLN A 66 2.37 -10.95 12.64
N TYR A 67 1.38 -11.56 13.25
CA TYR A 67 0.11 -11.81 12.59
C TYR A 67 -0.84 -10.63 12.74
N PHE A 68 -1.60 -10.42 11.67
CA PHE A 68 -2.71 -9.49 11.61
C PHE A 68 -3.90 -10.20 10.98
N TRP A 69 -5.08 -9.83 11.43
CA TRP A 69 -6.34 -10.29 10.90
C TRP A 69 -7.02 -9.20 10.07
N GLU A 70 -7.64 -9.64 8.99
CA GLU A 70 -8.61 -8.89 8.21
C GLU A 70 -9.87 -9.73 8.10
N ALA A 71 -11.05 -9.13 8.23
CA ALA A 71 -12.27 -9.87 8.05
C ALA A 71 -13.42 -9.00 7.59
N PHE A 72 -14.26 -9.53 6.70
CA PHE A 72 -15.35 -8.77 6.08
C PHE A 72 -16.60 -9.65 5.96
N PRO A 73 -17.80 -9.14 6.33
CA PRO A 73 -19.06 -9.77 5.98
C PRO A 73 -19.14 -9.97 4.47
N ALA A 74 -19.53 -11.15 4.03
CA ALA A 74 -19.73 -11.46 2.61
C ALA A 74 -21.20 -11.27 2.23
N SER A 75 -21.45 -10.83 1.00
CA SER A 75 -22.80 -10.45 0.56
C SER A 75 -23.77 -11.61 0.35
N ALA A 76 -23.29 -12.86 0.33
CA ALA A 76 -24.15 -14.00 -0.01
C ALA A 76 -25.08 -14.45 1.13
N SER A 77 -24.74 -14.18 2.39
CA SER A 77 -25.55 -14.52 3.56
C SER A 77 -25.15 -13.65 4.77
N PRO A 78 -26.09 -13.30 5.67
CA PRO A 78 -25.76 -12.60 6.93
C PRO A 78 -24.73 -13.33 7.80
N THR A 79 -24.63 -14.65 7.66
CA THR A 79 -23.74 -15.53 8.42
C THR A 79 -22.44 -15.86 7.68
N GLN A 80 -22.26 -15.35 6.45
CA GLN A 80 -21.05 -15.58 5.67
C GLN A 80 -20.03 -14.48 5.92
N ARG A 81 -18.79 -14.88 6.25
CA ARG A 81 -17.67 -13.97 6.49
C ARG A 81 -16.44 -14.48 5.76
N THR A 82 -15.63 -13.55 5.26
CA THR A 82 -14.29 -13.85 4.79
C THR A 82 -13.30 -13.38 5.84
N THR A 83 -12.40 -14.26 6.26
CA THR A 83 -11.39 -14.01 7.28
C THR A 83 -10.02 -14.31 6.69
N TYR A 84 -9.07 -13.41 6.94
CA TYR A 84 -7.70 -13.47 6.48
C TYR A 84 -6.76 -13.34 7.66
N LEU A 85 -5.67 -14.11 7.64
CA LEU A 85 -4.50 -13.94 8.47
C LEU A 85 -3.34 -13.57 7.57
N PHE A 86 -2.60 -12.52 7.92
CA PHE A 86 -1.47 -12.08 7.13
C PHE A 86 -0.29 -11.63 7.96
N THR A 87 0.87 -11.61 7.32
CA THR A 87 2.12 -11.13 7.93
C THR A 87 3.03 -10.50 6.87
N TYR A 88 3.73 -9.43 7.26
CA TYR A 88 4.73 -8.77 6.43
C TYR A 88 6.09 -9.47 6.57
N MET A 89 6.76 -9.69 5.45
CA MET A 89 8.05 -10.36 5.38
C MET A 89 8.98 -9.74 4.32
N SER A 90 10.23 -10.14 4.37
CA SER A 90 11.25 -9.97 3.32
C SER A 90 11.33 -11.29 2.55
N PRO A 91 11.73 -11.30 1.27
CA PRO A 91 11.90 -12.55 0.52
C PRO A 91 13.22 -13.28 0.84
N GLU A 92 13.62 -13.26 2.12
CA GLU A 92 14.81 -13.94 2.60
C GLU A 92 14.51 -15.44 2.82
N GLU A 93 15.53 -16.29 2.65
CA GLU A 93 15.41 -17.71 2.96
C GLU A 93 15.09 -17.95 4.44
N GLY A 94 14.35 -19.02 4.73
CA GLY A 94 13.95 -19.39 6.09
C GLY A 94 12.64 -18.78 6.58
N ARG A 95 12.07 -17.82 5.84
CA ARG A 95 10.69 -17.33 6.10
C ARG A 95 9.68 -18.49 6.02
N PRO A 96 8.61 -18.44 6.84
CA PRO A 96 7.61 -19.50 6.85
C PRO A 96 6.93 -19.63 5.48
N SER A 97 6.61 -20.87 5.13
CA SER A 97 5.84 -21.20 3.95
C SER A 97 4.38 -20.78 4.10
N VAL A 98 3.69 -20.65 2.97
CA VAL A 98 2.23 -20.41 2.93
C VAL A 98 1.48 -21.51 3.67
N VAL A 99 1.99 -22.75 3.66
CA VAL A 99 1.38 -23.90 4.35
C VAL A 99 1.47 -23.73 5.86
N GLU A 100 2.64 -23.39 6.41
CA GLU A 100 2.82 -23.15 7.85
C GLU A 100 1.92 -22.01 8.33
N ILE A 101 1.82 -20.92 7.57
CA ILE A 101 0.92 -19.80 7.90
C ILE A 101 -0.56 -20.23 7.83
N MET A 102 -0.93 -21.09 6.87
CA MET A 102 -2.29 -21.64 6.76
C MET A 102 -2.64 -22.57 7.94
N GLU A 103 -1.69 -23.35 8.44
CA GLU A 103 -1.89 -24.17 9.65
C GLU A 103 -2.13 -23.29 10.89
N ASP A 104 -1.37 -22.20 11.02
CA ASP A 104 -1.59 -21.20 12.06
C ASP A 104 -2.95 -20.50 11.94
N TYR A 105 -3.40 -20.21 10.72
CA TYR A 105 -4.73 -19.65 10.47
C TYR A 105 -5.84 -20.54 11.03
N TRP A 106 -5.86 -21.84 10.70
CA TRP A 106 -6.89 -22.74 11.21
C TRP A 106 -6.84 -22.86 12.72
N ARG A 107 -5.64 -22.94 13.29
CA ARG A 107 -5.45 -23.05 14.73
C ARG A 107 -5.95 -21.82 15.49
N LYS A 108 -5.80 -20.62 14.91
CA LYS A 108 -6.09 -19.35 15.60
C LYS A 108 -7.47 -18.78 15.30
N LEU A 109 -8.07 -19.12 14.15
CA LEU A 109 -9.38 -18.61 13.73
C LEU A 109 -10.47 -18.73 14.81
N PRO A 110 -10.56 -19.86 15.57
CA PRO A 110 -11.54 -19.96 16.64
C PRO A 110 -11.40 -18.94 17.76
N GLY A 111 -10.15 -18.59 18.11
CA GLY A 111 -9.86 -17.59 19.14
C GLY A 111 -10.20 -16.18 18.67
N TYR A 112 -9.88 -15.87 17.41
CA TYR A 112 -10.16 -14.56 16.81
C TYR A 112 -11.65 -14.30 16.62
N GLN A 113 -12.39 -15.25 16.04
CA GLN A 113 -13.81 -15.07 15.71
C GLN A 113 -14.78 -15.61 16.78
N GLY A 114 -14.27 -16.28 17.81
CA GLY A 114 -15.11 -16.87 18.86
C GLY A 114 -16.03 -17.99 18.36
N VAL A 115 -15.60 -18.75 17.33
CA VAL A 115 -16.40 -19.78 16.65
C VAL A 115 -15.64 -21.11 16.57
N ALA A 116 -16.31 -22.25 16.71
CA ALA A 116 -15.64 -23.54 16.49
C ALA A 116 -15.49 -23.81 14.99
N LEU A 117 -14.39 -24.42 14.57
CA LEU A 117 -14.19 -24.76 13.14
C LEU A 117 -15.28 -25.72 12.62
N ASP A 118 -15.77 -26.62 13.46
CA ASP A 118 -16.82 -27.59 13.11
C ASP A 118 -18.19 -26.94 12.85
N ASP A 119 -18.38 -25.70 13.32
CA ASP A 119 -19.60 -24.91 13.08
C ASP A 119 -19.53 -24.14 11.75
N LEU A 120 -18.37 -24.13 11.07
CA LEU A 120 -18.16 -23.37 9.85
C LEU A 120 -18.39 -24.20 8.59
N GLU A 121 -19.24 -23.70 7.69
CA GLU A 121 -19.41 -24.27 6.35
C GLU A 121 -18.45 -23.59 5.36
N LEU A 122 -17.31 -24.22 5.12
CA LEU A 122 -16.28 -23.72 4.22
C LEU A 122 -16.79 -23.58 2.77
N ARG A 123 -16.71 -22.36 2.24
CA ARG A 123 -17.03 -22.07 0.83
C ARG A 123 -15.79 -22.04 -0.03
N ARG A 124 -14.74 -21.38 0.46
CA ARG A 124 -13.46 -21.19 -0.24
C ARG A 124 -12.31 -21.09 0.74
N VAL A 125 -11.17 -21.65 0.35
CA VAL A 125 -9.87 -21.40 0.99
C VAL A 125 -9.07 -20.48 0.08
N LEU A 126 -8.37 -19.53 0.66
CA LEU A 126 -7.71 -18.42 -0.03
C LEU A 126 -6.26 -18.34 0.44
N PHE A 127 -5.35 -18.07 -0.50
CA PHE A 127 -3.99 -17.69 -0.17
C PHE A 127 -3.44 -16.76 -1.25
N GLY A 128 -2.55 -15.86 -0.84
CA GLY A 128 -1.93 -14.86 -1.71
C GLY A 128 -0.54 -14.52 -1.20
N LEU A 129 0.36 -14.22 -2.14
CA LEU A 129 1.66 -13.63 -1.88
C LEU A 129 1.70 -12.33 -2.66
N PHE A 130 1.66 -11.21 -1.95
CA PHE A 130 1.77 -9.88 -2.52
C PHE A 130 3.20 -9.39 -2.33
N VAL A 131 3.86 -8.99 -3.40
CA VAL A 131 5.22 -8.43 -3.33
C VAL A 131 5.26 -6.92 -3.56
N SER A 132 6.25 -6.26 -2.99
CA SER A 132 6.49 -4.83 -3.19
C SER A 132 7.96 -4.56 -3.47
N TYR A 133 8.20 -3.53 -4.26
CA TYR A 133 9.53 -3.08 -4.65
C TYR A 133 9.70 -1.65 -4.20
N LYS A 134 10.87 -1.31 -3.65
CA LYS A 134 11.22 0.07 -3.35
C LYS A 134 11.24 0.88 -4.63
N GLU A 135 11.88 0.33 -5.67
CA GLU A 135 11.84 0.87 -7.03
C GLU A 135 10.46 0.70 -7.68
N SER A 136 9.52 1.55 -7.24
CA SER A 136 8.15 1.60 -7.72
C SER A 136 7.60 3.04 -7.77
N PRO A 137 6.71 3.38 -8.73
CA PRO A 137 6.21 2.57 -9.85
C PRO A 137 7.32 2.11 -10.79
N LEU A 138 7.13 0.96 -11.45
CA LEU A 138 8.08 0.41 -12.40
C LEU A 138 8.15 1.30 -13.66
N PRO A 139 9.32 1.85 -14.03
CA PRO A 139 9.47 2.58 -15.29
C PRO A 139 9.22 1.66 -16.48
N CYS A 140 8.53 2.18 -17.50
CA CYS A 140 8.30 1.44 -18.74
C CYS A 140 9.65 1.17 -19.43
N GLN A 141 9.89 -0.09 -19.81
CA GLN A 141 11.14 -0.53 -20.44
C GLN A 141 11.06 -0.66 -21.96
N PHE A 142 9.84 -0.71 -22.51
CA PHE A 142 9.60 -0.98 -23.92
C PHE A 142 8.71 0.08 -24.54
N ASP A 143 9.04 0.50 -25.76
CA ASP A 143 8.19 1.40 -26.53
C ASP A 143 6.83 0.75 -26.77
N ARG A 144 5.77 1.57 -26.67
CA ARG A 144 4.38 1.16 -26.88
C ARG A 144 3.91 0.04 -25.94
N VAL A 145 4.55 -0.13 -24.77
CA VAL A 145 4.09 -1.03 -23.70
C VAL A 145 4.09 -0.28 -22.38
N MET A 146 2.96 -0.28 -21.68
CA MET A 146 2.81 0.37 -20.38
C MET A 146 2.07 -0.53 -19.39
N GLN A 147 2.57 -0.63 -18.17
CA GLN A 147 1.93 -1.38 -17.09
C GLN A 147 0.88 -0.54 -16.36
N ILE A 148 -0.21 -1.19 -15.91
CA ILE A 148 -1.24 -0.60 -15.06
C ILE A 148 -1.67 -1.58 -13.96
N GLY A 149 -2.23 -1.05 -12.87
CA GLY A 149 -2.58 -1.84 -11.68
C GLY A 149 -1.35 -2.50 -11.07
N ASP A 150 -1.49 -3.72 -10.55
CA ASP A 150 -0.39 -4.39 -9.82
C ASP A 150 0.85 -4.62 -10.71
N ALA A 151 0.69 -4.64 -12.04
CA ALA A 151 1.80 -4.75 -12.96
C ALA A 151 2.69 -3.49 -12.94
N SER A 152 2.13 -2.31 -12.66
CA SER A 152 2.91 -1.07 -12.54
C SER A 152 3.62 -0.94 -11.20
N GLY A 153 3.22 -1.72 -10.19
CA GLY A 153 3.78 -1.64 -8.84
C GLY A 153 3.27 -0.46 -8.02
N ILE A 154 2.28 0.29 -8.51
CA ILE A 154 1.85 1.55 -7.90
C ILE A 154 1.12 1.40 -6.55
N GLN A 155 0.84 0.17 -6.13
CA GLN A 155 0.28 -0.13 -4.82
C GLN A 155 1.22 0.20 -3.65
N SER A 156 0.63 0.59 -2.52
CA SER A 156 1.33 0.82 -1.26
C SER A 156 2.01 -0.44 -0.74
N PRO A 157 3.25 -0.35 -0.21
CA PRO A 157 3.87 -1.45 0.51
C PRO A 157 3.22 -1.70 1.88
N LEU A 158 2.23 -0.91 2.31
CA LEU A 158 1.49 -1.12 3.56
C LEU A 158 0.22 -1.94 3.34
N SER A 159 -0.71 -1.46 2.52
CA SER A 159 -1.96 -2.18 2.25
C SER A 159 -1.81 -3.33 1.24
N PHE A 160 -0.78 -3.27 0.37
CA PHE A 160 -0.67 -4.10 -0.84
C PHE A 160 -1.93 -4.05 -1.74
N GLY A 161 -2.78 -3.03 -1.55
CA GLY A 161 -4.11 -2.89 -2.17
C GLY A 161 -4.03 -2.38 -3.60
N GLY A 162 -3.74 -3.26 -4.55
CA GLY A 162 -3.65 -2.96 -5.97
C GLY A 162 -4.92 -2.37 -6.60
N PHE A 163 -6.09 -2.89 -6.20
CA PHE A 163 -7.38 -2.37 -6.66
C PHE A 163 -7.61 -0.93 -6.19
N GLY A 164 -7.45 -0.65 -4.89
CA GLY A 164 -7.64 0.69 -4.31
C GLY A 164 -6.71 1.73 -4.92
N ALA A 165 -5.44 1.37 -5.11
CA ALA A 165 -4.50 2.21 -5.85
C ALA A 165 -5.00 2.47 -7.28
N THR A 166 -5.40 1.43 -8.01
CA THR A 166 -5.90 1.58 -9.39
C THR A 166 -7.11 2.49 -9.47
N THR A 167 -8.10 2.33 -8.58
CA THR A 167 -9.32 3.17 -8.59
C THR A 167 -9.01 4.62 -8.25
N ARG A 168 -8.07 4.86 -7.33
CA ARG A 168 -7.56 6.21 -7.03
C ARG A 168 -6.93 6.86 -8.27
N HIS A 169 -6.23 6.07 -9.06
CA HIS A 169 -5.47 6.53 -10.22
C HIS A 169 -6.26 6.60 -11.53
N ILE A 170 -7.40 5.94 -11.63
CA ILE A 170 -8.06 5.71 -12.93
C ILE A 170 -8.41 7.02 -13.66
N ASN A 171 -8.83 8.03 -12.90
CA ASN A 171 -9.24 9.34 -13.43
C ASN A 171 -8.07 10.13 -14.04
N ARG A 172 -6.83 9.85 -13.62
CA ARG A 172 -5.63 10.45 -14.21
C ARG A 172 -5.02 9.58 -15.31
N LEU A 173 -5.03 8.26 -15.13
CA LEU A 173 -4.41 7.32 -16.06
C LEU A 173 -5.10 7.32 -17.43
N GLY A 174 -6.44 7.31 -17.47
CA GLY A 174 -7.19 7.32 -18.73
C GLY A 174 -6.86 8.53 -19.62
N PRO A 175 -7.04 9.77 -19.12
CA PRO A 175 -6.67 10.97 -19.87
C PRO A 175 -5.18 11.07 -20.20
N ALA A 176 -4.28 10.62 -19.32
CA ALA A 176 -2.85 10.62 -19.60
C ALA A 176 -2.47 9.68 -20.75
N ILE A 177 -3.06 8.47 -20.78
CA ILE A 177 -2.86 7.50 -21.88
C ILE A 177 -3.44 8.05 -23.19
N ALA A 178 -4.63 8.66 -23.15
CA ALA A 178 -5.22 9.30 -24.33
C ALA A 178 -4.32 10.41 -24.88
N ALA A 179 -3.81 11.28 -24.02
CA ALA A 179 -2.88 12.35 -24.40
C ALA A 179 -1.56 11.82 -24.98
N ALA A 180 -1.04 10.71 -24.46
CA ALA A 180 0.14 10.04 -25.01
C ALA A 180 -0.12 9.55 -26.45
N LEU A 181 -1.28 8.96 -26.69
CA LEU A 181 -1.69 8.54 -28.02
C LEU A 181 -1.91 9.73 -28.95
N ASP A 182 -2.56 10.80 -28.52
CA ASP A 182 -2.80 11.98 -29.36
C ASP A 182 -1.51 12.69 -29.78
N ALA A 183 -0.52 12.71 -28.90
CA ALA A 183 0.80 13.29 -29.16
C ALA A 183 1.80 12.33 -29.85
N ASP A 184 1.40 11.07 -30.11
CA ASP A 184 2.27 9.94 -30.49
C ASP A 184 3.48 9.76 -29.54
N ALA A 185 3.31 10.16 -28.27
CA ALA A 185 4.30 10.11 -27.21
C ALA A 185 4.32 8.72 -26.55
N THR A 186 4.67 7.70 -27.34
CA THR A 186 4.56 6.28 -26.96
C THR A 186 5.91 5.58 -26.75
N SER A 187 7.01 6.33 -26.62
CA SER A 187 8.28 5.74 -26.21
C SER A 187 8.25 5.30 -24.74
N ALA A 188 9.15 4.40 -24.37
CA ALA A 188 9.31 3.92 -23.00
C ALA A 188 9.49 5.08 -21.98
N THR A 189 10.29 6.08 -22.33
CA THR A 189 10.55 7.25 -21.47
C THR A 189 9.31 8.15 -21.34
N GLN A 190 8.55 8.34 -22.41
CA GLN A 190 7.33 9.15 -22.42
C GLN A 190 6.17 8.48 -21.67
N LEU A 191 6.03 7.16 -21.79
CA LEU A 191 5.04 6.37 -21.07
C LEU A 191 5.34 6.32 -19.56
N THR A 192 6.62 6.28 -19.19
CA THR A 192 7.06 6.33 -17.78
C THR A 192 6.55 7.57 -17.06
N LEU A 193 6.41 8.71 -17.75
CA LEU A 193 5.90 9.94 -17.14
C LEU A 193 4.44 9.83 -16.65
N ILE A 194 3.67 8.85 -17.15
CA ILE A 194 2.29 8.60 -16.69
C ILE A 194 2.28 7.99 -15.28
N ASN A 195 3.27 7.18 -14.91
CA ASN A 195 3.46 6.69 -13.54
C ASN A 195 4.78 7.25 -12.99
N PRO A 196 4.80 8.54 -12.64
CA PRO A 196 6.02 9.22 -12.25
C PRO A 196 6.50 8.70 -10.89
N TYR A 197 7.74 9.03 -10.57
CA TYR A 197 8.33 8.79 -9.25
C TYR A 197 7.40 9.25 -8.12
N GLN A 198 7.12 8.33 -7.19
CA GLN A 198 6.17 8.48 -6.10
C GLN A 198 6.91 8.62 -4.77
N ALA A 199 7.30 9.85 -4.40
CA ALA A 199 8.04 10.06 -3.14
C ALA A 199 7.21 9.69 -1.90
N ASN A 200 5.90 9.94 -1.94
CA ASN A 200 4.92 9.48 -0.94
C ASN A 200 4.93 7.95 -0.79
N LEU A 201 4.88 7.20 -1.89
CA LEU A 201 4.94 5.74 -1.87
C LEU A 201 6.27 5.23 -1.32
N ARG A 202 7.37 5.91 -1.66
CA ARG A 202 8.70 5.60 -1.12
C ARG A 202 8.78 5.82 0.38
N ALA A 203 8.20 6.91 0.88
CA ALA A 203 8.14 7.19 2.31
C ALA A 203 7.34 6.12 3.10
N ALA A 204 6.40 5.42 2.46
CA ALA A 204 5.64 4.32 3.08
C ALA A 204 6.53 3.15 3.51
N TRP A 205 7.70 2.97 2.90
CA TRP A 205 8.60 1.86 3.21
C TRP A 205 9.15 1.86 4.63
N LEU A 206 9.27 3.03 5.27
CA LEU A 206 9.70 3.09 6.67
C LEU A 206 8.68 2.40 7.59
N PHE A 207 7.39 2.61 7.33
CA PHE A 207 6.30 1.99 8.08
C PHE A 207 6.24 0.48 7.81
N GLN A 208 6.40 0.05 6.56
CA GLN A 208 6.46 -1.37 6.24
C GLN A 208 7.66 -2.04 6.97
N ALA A 209 8.81 -1.37 7.00
CA ALA A 209 10.00 -1.87 7.65
C ALA A 209 9.83 -2.00 9.17
N SER A 210 9.06 -1.11 9.82
CA SER A 210 8.76 -1.21 11.26
C SER A 210 7.70 -2.28 11.58
N MET A 211 6.90 -2.68 10.59
CA MET A 211 5.88 -3.74 10.71
C MET A 211 6.39 -5.14 10.34
N ARG A 212 7.65 -5.25 9.92
CA ARG A 212 8.25 -6.51 9.49
C ARG A 212 9.09 -7.15 10.62
N PRO A 213 8.75 -8.38 11.05
CA PRO A 213 9.54 -9.11 12.04
C PRO A 213 10.98 -9.40 11.57
N PRO A 214 11.96 -9.39 12.49
CA PRO A 214 13.34 -9.75 12.18
C PRO A 214 13.45 -11.25 11.84
N LEU A 215 14.52 -11.65 11.16
CA LEU A 215 14.76 -13.07 10.86
C LEU A 215 15.08 -13.91 12.09
N LYS A 216 15.74 -13.30 13.08
CA LYS A 216 16.24 -14.00 14.27
C LYS A 216 15.24 -13.86 15.42
N VAL A 217 14.78 -15.00 15.93
CA VAL A 217 13.97 -15.09 17.16
C VAL A 217 14.65 -14.36 18.31
N GLY A 218 13.87 -13.54 19.03
CA GLY A 218 14.34 -12.75 20.16
C GLY A 218 15.22 -11.54 19.81
N ALA A 219 15.42 -11.23 18.53
CA ALA A 219 16.15 -10.01 18.15
C ALA A 219 15.41 -8.74 18.61
N TRP A 220 14.08 -8.75 18.51
CA TRP A 220 13.18 -7.69 18.97
C TRP A 220 12.26 -8.24 20.07
N SER A 221 11.70 -7.36 20.90
CA SER A 221 10.67 -7.76 21.87
C SER A 221 9.38 -8.11 21.13
N ASP A 222 8.70 -9.17 21.55
CA ASP A 222 7.47 -9.65 20.90
C ASP A 222 6.39 -8.56 20.77
N ALA A 223 6.33 -7.63 21.73
CA ALA A 223 5.36 -6.53 21.72
C ALA A 223 5.77 -5.32 20.86
N PHE A 224 6.97 -5.31 20.25
CA PHE A 224 7.50 -4.13 19.59
C PHE A 224 6.60 -3.63 18.46
N ILE A 225 6.22 -4.50 17.52
CA ILE A 225 5.43 -4.12 16.35
C ILE A 225 4.03 -3.63 16.78
N SER A 226 3.39 -4.35 17.70
CA SER A 226 2.09 -3.93 18.26
C SER A 226 2.18 -2.57 18.96
N LYS A 227 3.25 -2.31 19.73
CA LYS A 227 3.46 -1.00 20.37
C LYS A 227 3.63 0.12 19.35
N VAL A 228 4.41 -0.12 18.30
CA VAL A 228 4.59 0.87 17.21
C VAL A 228 3.25 1.20 16.57
N LEU A 229 2.43 0.19 16.25
CA LEU A 229 1.12 0.39 15.63
C LEU A 229 0.14 1.10 16.55
N VAL A 230 -0.03 0.62 17.78
CA VAL A 230 -0.93 1.23 18.78
C VAL A 230 -0.58 2.69 18.99
N SER A 231 0.68 3.00 19.31
CA SER A 231 1.11 4.39 19.54
C SER A 231 0.97 5.28 18.30
N THR A 232 1.11 4.71 17.09
CA THR A 232 0.90 5.47 15.86
C THR A 232 -0.58 5.77 15.63
N PHE A 233 -1.46 4.77 15.81
CA PHE A 233 -2.90 4.94 15.65
C PHE A 233 -3.52 5.83 16.74
N GLU A 234 -3.07 5.73 18.00
CA GLU A 234 -3.45 6.65 19.08
C GLU A 234 -3.16 8.10 18.70
N VAL A 235 -1.95 8.39 18.21
CA VAL A 235 -1.59 9.73 17.73
C VAL A 235 -2.47 10.17 16.56
N MET A 236 -2.72 9.30 15.57
CA MET A 236 -3.57 9.66 14.43
C MET A 236 -5.02 9.92 14.84
N GLU A 237 -5.55 9.14 15.78
CA GLU A 237 -6.89 9.31 16.34
C GLU A 237 -7.02 10.67 17.04
N GLU A 238 -6.06 11.05 17.88
CA GLU A 238 -6.00 12.37 18.54
C GLU A 238 -5.96 13.54 17.54
N ARG A 239 -5.38 13.33 16.34
CA ARG A 239 -5.32 14.35 15.27
C ARG A 239 -6.60 14.38 14.42
N GLY A 240 -7.43 13.36 14.49
CA GLY A 240 -8.73 13.28 13.82
C GLY A 240 -8.66 12.83 12.36
N GLU A 241 -9.83 12.86 11.72
CA GLU A 241 -10.06 12.23 10.40
C GLU A 241 -9.21 12.80 9.26
N SER A 242 -8.80 14.06 9.36
CA SER A 242 -7.95 14.72 8.34
C SER A 242 -6.56 14.10 8.26
N VAL A 243 -6.09 13.43 9.31
CA VAL A 243 -4.84 12.67 9.34
C VAL A 243 -5.10 11.20 9.08
N MET A 244 -6.10 10.62 9.76
CA MET A 244 -6.38 9.18 9.71
C MET A 244 -6.86 8.70 8.33
N ARG A 245 -7.87 9.38 7.73
CA ARG A 245 -8.50 8.89 6.49
C ARG A 245 -7.55 8.84 5.30
N PRO A 246 -6.74 9.89 4.99
CA PRO A 246 -5.77 9.80 3.92
C PRO A 246 -4.77 8.65 4.14
N PHE A 247 -4.30 8.46 5.37
CA PHE A 247 -3.36 7.39 5.69
C PHE A 247 -3.94 6.00 5.42
N LEU A 248 -5.18 5.74 5.87
CA LEU A 248 -5.89 4.47 5.61
C LEU A 248 -6.19 4.23 4.12
N GLN A 249 -6.17 5.28 3.30
CA GLN A 249 -6.32 5.23 1.84
C GLN A 249 -4.97 5.27 1.11
N ASP A 250 -3.86 5.00 1.82
CA ASP A 250 -2.47 5.02 1.31
C ASP A 250 -2.02 6.37 0.74
N VAL A 251 -2.59 7.47 1.21
CA VAL A 251 -2.15 8.82 0.86
C VAL A 251 -1.28 9.40 1.93
N LEU A 252 0.02 9.19 1.76
CA LEU A 252 1.00 9.83 2.61
C LEU A 252 1.17 11.29 2.17
N ARG A 253 0.66 12.19 3.01
CA ARG A 253 0.81 13.64 2.87
C ARG A 253 1.86 14.15 3.84
N VAL A 254 2.55 15.24 3.46
CA VAL A 254 3.57 15.87 4.29
C VAL A 254 3.01 16.30 5.66
N ASP A 255 1.85 16.94 5.68
CA ASP A 255 1.21 17.42 6.91
C ASP A 255 0.80 16.27 7.85
N SER A 256 0.14 15.23 7.31
CA SER A 256 -0.23 14.03 8.07
C SER A 256 1.00 13.33 8.65
N LEU A 257 2.08 13.20 7.88
CA LEU A 257 3.33 12.59 8.34
C LEU A 257 4.00 13.42 9.45
N VAL A 258 4.07 14.74 9.31
CA VAL A 258 4.63 15.63 10.36
C VAL A 258 3.83 15.52 11.65
N LEU A 259 2.50 15.56 11.57
CA LEU A 259 1.62 15.47 12.74
C LEU A 259 1.72 14.11 13.43
N THR A 260 1.83 13.04 12.66
CA THR A 260 1.96 11.67 13.17
C THR A 260 3.33 11.44 13.81
N ILE A 261 4.41 11.72 13.08
CA ILE A 261 5.78 11.48 13.58
C ILE A 261 6.09 12.43 14.74
N GLY A 262 5.74 13.71 14.62
CA GLY A 262 5.90 14.68 15.69
C GLY A 262 5.08 14.31 16.93
N GLY A 263 3.85 13.84 16.74
CA GLY A 263 3.02 13.33 17.83
C GLY A 263 3.64 12.10 18.51
N LEU A 264 4.17 11.15 17.73
CA LEU A 264 4.85 9.97 18.28
C LEU A 264 6.09 10.36 19.11
N MET A 265 6.89 11.32 18.63
CA MET A 265 8.06 11.82 19.36
C MET A 265 7.70 12.49 20.70
N ILE A 266 6.50 13.07 20.81
CA ILE A 266 6.03 13.78 22.00
C ILE A 266 5.32 12.82 22.96
N SER A 267 4.33 12.08 22.47
CA SER A 267 3.45 11.22 23.28
C SER A 267 4.07 9.87 23.60
N HIS A 268 4.92 9.32 22.71
CA HIS A 268 5.55 8.00 22.86
C HIS A 268 7.07 8.02 22.55
N PRO A 269 7.87 8.87 23.21
CA PRO A 269 9.28 9.09 22.86
C PRO A 269 10.13 7.82 22.91
N LEU A 270 9.85 6.89 23.83
CA LEU A 270 10.57 5.63 23.93
C LEU A 270 10.30 4.71 22.73
N VAL A 271 9.07 4.69 22.22
CA VAL A 271 8.71 3.93 21.01
C VAL A 271 9.44 4.52 19.82
N ALA A 272 9.44 5.85 19.67
CA ALA A 272 10.13 6.51 18.58
C ALA A 272 11.64 6.24 18.61
N VAL A 273 12.28 6.32 19.78
CA VAL A 273 13.69 5.96 19.95
C VAL A 273 13.95 4.50 19.60
N GLU A 274 13.08 3.58 20.02
CA GLU A 274 13.22 2.17 19.67
C GLU A 274 13.12 1.95 18.16
N ILE A 275 12.17 2.57 17.46
CA ILE A 275 12.07 2.53 15.98
C ILE A 275 13.41 2.96 15.35
N LEU A 276 13.98 4.08 15.80
CA LEU A 276 15.25 4.58 15.25
C LEU A 276 16.40 3.58 15.43
N PHE A 277 16.51 2.96 16.62
CA PHE A 277 17.54 1.96 16.89
C PHE A 277 17.33 0.65 16.12
N ARG A 278 16.09 0.18 15.98
CA ARG A 278 15.78 -1.11 15.33
C ARG A 278 15.91 -1.04 13.82
N LEU A 279 15.49 0.06 13.20
CA LEU A 279 15.57 0.22 11.74
C LEU A 279 16.98 0.60 11.28
N GLY A 280 17.75 1.29 12.12
CA GLY A 280 19.10 1.72 11.82
C GLY A 280 19.17 2.89 10.83
N PRO A 281 20.39 3.38 10.52
CA PRO A 281 20.57 4.66 9.83
C PRO A 281 20.18 4.63 8.35
N LEU A 282 20.30 3.48 7.66
CA LEU A 282 20.09 3.41 6.21
C LEU A 282 18.61 3.60 5.82
N PRO A 283 17.62 2.86 6.38
CA PRO A 283 16.21 3.10 6.08
C PRO A 283 15.74 4.50 6.49
N LEU A 284 16.31 5.07 7.55
CA LEU A 284 15.98 6.42 7.99
C LEU A 284 16.48 7.47 7.00
N ALA A 285 17.73 7.36 6.55
CA ALA A 285 18.29 8.28 5.56
C ALA A 285 17.52 8.24 4.24
N ASP A 286 17.14 7.05 3.78
CA ASP A 286 16.28 6.83 2.62
C ASP A 286 14.92 7.53 2.80
N TRP A 287 14.28 7.33 3.96
CA TRP A 287 13.02 7.99 4.29
C TRP A 287 13.14 9.52 4.31
N PHE A 288 14.19 10.09 4.92
CA PHE A 288 14.40 11.54 4.95
C PHE A 288 14.58 12.13 3.54
N PHE A 289 15.27 11.42 2.65
CA PHE A 289 15.41 11.83 1.25
C PHE A 289 14.05 11.88 0.56
N HIS A 290 13.24 10.83 0.68
CA HIS A 290 11.92 10.74 0.07
C HIS A 290 10.94 11.75 0.67
N PHE A 291 10.96 11.94 1.99
CA PHE A 291 10.17 12.96 2.67
C PHE A 291 10.56 14.37 2.21
N GLY A 292 11.86 14.65 2.06
CA GLY A 292 12.34 15.91 1.48
C GLY A 292 11.85 16.14 0.05
N ALA A 293 11.83 15.08 -0.77
CA ALA A 293 11.25 15.14 -2.12
C ALA A 293 9.74 15.40 -2.10
N MET A 294 9.00 14.86 -1.13
CA MET A 294 7.58 15.17 -0.94
C MET A 294 7.36 16.64 -0.58
N VAL A 295 8.17 17.20 0.34
CA VAL A 295 8.11 18.62 0.74
C VAL A 295 8.38 19.51 -0.47
N PHE A 296 9.45 19.23 -1.22
CA PHE A 296 9.80 19.98 -2.43
C PHE A 296 8.69 19.89 -3.49
N GLY A 297 8.22 18.67 -3.78
CA GLY A 297 7.12 18.43 -4.73
C GLY A 297 5.84 19.15 -4.33
N SER A 298 5.52 19.20 -3.03
CA SER A 298 4.34 19.92 -2.53
C SER A 298 4.44 21.42 -2.75
N ALA A 299 5.64 21.99 -2.57
CA ALA A 299 5.88 23.41 -2.79
C ALA A 299 5.76 23.82 -4.26
N ILE A 300 6.28 22.99 -5.18
CA ILE A 300 6.23 23.27 -6.63
C ILE A 300 4.91 22.86 -7.28
N ALA A 301 4.15 21.95 -6.68
CA ALA A 301 2.80 21.57 -7.13
C ALA A 301 1.71 22.53 -6.64
N ALA A 302 2.07 23.61 -5.93
CA ALA A 302 1.13 24.60 -5.44
C ALA A 302 0.30 25.20 -6.59
N GLU A 303 -0.97 25.51 -6.30
CA GLU A 303 -1.95 26.08 -7.24
C GLU A 303 -1.39 27.17 -8.18
N PRO A 304 -0.65 28.18 -7.69
CA PRO A 304 -0.09 29.22 -8.55
C PRO A 304 0.83 28.67 -9.65
N VAL A 305 1.64 27.65 -9.34
CA VAL A 305 2.57 27.03 -10.29
C VAL A 305 1.80 26.21 -11.33
N ARG A 306 0.79 25.44 -10.91
CA ARG A 306 -0.08 24.69 -11.81
C ARG A 306 -0.85 25.60 -12.77
N ALA A 307 -1.42 26.69 -12.27
CA ALA A 307 -2.15 27.65 -13.08
C ALA A 307 -1.27 28.30 -14.16
N LEU A 308 -0.03 28.67 -13.80
CA LEU A 308 0.94 29.24 -14.74
C LEU A 308 1.39 28.24 -15.81
N SER A 309 1.48 26.95 -15.45
CA SER A 309 1.94 25.91 -16.36
C SER A 309 0.98 25.58 -17.50
N GLY A 310 -0.34 25.78 -17.31
CA GLY A 310 -1.34 25.44 -18.32
C GLY A 310 -1.20 26.22 -19.63
N SER A 311 -0.83 27.50 -19.54
CA SER A 311 -0.55 28.34 -20.72
C SER A 311 0.72 27.93 -21.44
N VAL A 312 1.74 27.49 -20.69
CA VAL A 312 3.01 26.99 -21.25
C VAL A 312 2.77 25.69 -22.00
N VAL A 313 2.07 24.73 -21.39
CA VAL A 313 1.73 23.43 -22.01
C VAL A 313 1.01 23.61 -23.34
N LYS A 314 0.06 24.55 -23.43
CA LYS A 314 -0.70 24.82 -24.66
C LYS A 314 0.12 25.48 -25.77
N ALA A 315 1.20 26.18 -25.42
CA ALA A 315 2.07 26.85 -26.38
C ALA A 315 3.15 25.91 -26.96
N LEU A 316 3.37 24.75 -26.35
CA LEU A 316 4.38 23.77 -26.76
C LEU A 316 3.88 22.85 -27.88
N PRO A 317 4.79 22.28 -28.69
CA PRO A 317 4.47 21.17 -29.59
C PRO A 317 3.82 20.00 -28.83
N PRO A 318 2.92 19.21 -29.46
CA PRO A 318 2.11 18.21 -28.77
C PRO A 318 2.89 17.25 -27.84
N ALA A 319 3.99 16.66 -28.31
CA ALA A 319 4.81 15.75 -27.51
C ALA A 319 5.48 16.46 -26.31
N GLN A 320 5.99 17.68 -26.50
CA GLN A 320 6.61 18.46 -25.42
C GLN A 320 5.57 18.95 -24.41
N GLY A 321 4.40 19.39 -24.89
CA GLY A 321 3.28 19.76 -24.04
C GLY A 321 2.80 18.58 -23.19
N TYR A 322 2.72 17.38 -23.78
CA TYR A 322 2.44 16.14 -23.06
C TYR A 322 3.48 15.88 -21.96
N GLU A 323 4.78 15.90 -22.28
CA GLU A 323 5.85 15.61 -21.32
C GLU A 323 5.83 16.58 -20.14
N VAL A 324 5.72 17.88 -20.42
CA VAL A 324 5.63 18.92 -19.39
C VAL A 324 4.39 18.72 -18.51
N ALA A 325 3.23 18.45 -19.10
CA ALA A 325 1.99 18.20 -18.35
C ALA A 325 2.14 16.99 -17.40
N ARG A 326 2.75 15.89 -17.87
CA ARG A 326 2.98 14.70 -17.04
C ARG A 326 3.97 14.94 -15.91
N VAL A 327 5.03 15.71 -16.14
CA VAL A 327 5.99 16.08 -15.09
C VAL A 327 5.30 16.88 -13.98
N ILE A 328 4.47 17.86 -14.33
CA ILE A 328 3.73 18.68 -13.35
C ILE A 328 2.73 17.84 -12.56
N GLU A 329 1.97 16.98 -13.25
CA GLU A 329 1.06 16.03 -12.62
C GLU A 329 1.80 15.11 -11.63
N GLY A 330 3.02 14.69 -11.98
CA GLY A 330 3.87 13.88 -11.13
C GLY A 330 4.29 14.55 -9.83
N TRP A 331 4.47 15.87 -9.80
CA TRP A 331 4.75 16.59 -8.55
C TRP A 331 3.56 16.60 -7.61
N GLN A 332 2.34 16.76 -8.13
CA GLN A 332 1.13 16.69 -7.32
C GLN A 332 0.97 15.29 -6.74
N TYR A 333 0.97 14.28 -7.60
CA TYR A 333 0.65 12.93 -7.19
C TYR A 333 1.78 12.33 -6.33
N GLY A 334 3.03 12.49 -6.74
CA GLY A 334 4.20 11.95 -6.01
C GLY A 334 4.41 12.55 -4.63
N SER A 335 3.73 13.66 -4.30
CA SER A 335 3.74 14.30 -2.98
C SER A 335 2.47 14.05 -2.16
N GLY A 336 1.53 13.23 -2.65
CA GLY A 336 0.27 12.93 -1.95
C GLY A 336 -0.77 14.05 -1.99
N LEU A 337 -0.66 15.01 -2.93
CA LEU A 337 -1.60 16.13 -3.10
C LEU A 337 -2.81 15.80 -3.99
N ASP A 338 -3.12 14.51 -4.09
CA ASP A 338 -4.20 13.90 -4.86
C ASP A 338 -5.32 13.34 -3.95
N TYR A 339 -5.22 13.57 -2.64
CA TYR A 339 -6.35 13.34 -1.72
C TYR A 339 -7.36 14.47 -1.82
N GLU A 340 -8.58 14.12 -2.26
CA GLU A 340 -9.74 14.98 -2.17
C GLU A 340 -10.58 14.53 -0.96
N PRO A 341 -10.84 15.40 0.03
CA PRO A 341 -11.73 15.07 1.12
C PRO A 341 -13.11 14.76 0.55
N GLU A 342 -13.66 13.58 0.83
CA GLU A 342 -15.07 13.34 0.55
C GLU A 342 -15.90 14.38 1.29
N ALA A 343 -16.89 14.97 0.61
CA ALA A 343 -17.97 15.63 1.33
C ALA A 343 -18.56 14.59 2.28
N ALA A 344 -18.64 14.90 3.57
CA ALA A 344 -19.08 13.96 4.59
C ALA A 344 -20.36 13.25 4.13
N SER A 345 -20.25 11.98 3.77
CA SER A 345 -21.44 11.15 3.58
C SER A 345 -22.13 11.13 4.94
N PRO A 346 -23.43 11.47 5.03
CA PRO A 346 -24.15 11.36 6.29
C PRO A 346 -23.98 9.90 6.73
N MET A 347 -23.37 9.69 7.90
CA MET A 347 -23.34 8.36 8.48
C MET A 347 -24.79 7.86 8.52
N PRO A 348 -25.08 6.63 8.08
CA PRO A 348 -26.36 6.02 8.38
C PRO A 348 -26.56 6.14 9.88
N GLN A 349 -27.63 6.82 10.31
CA GLN A 349 -28.05 6.73 11.69
C GLN A 349 -28.30 5.25 11.95
N ALA A 350 -27.64 4.69 12.96
CA ALA A 350 -27.97 3.36 13.42
C ALA A 350 -29.45 3.38 13.82
N GLU A 351 -30.29 2.64 13.08
CA GLU A 351 -31.69 2.38 13.44
C GLU A 351 -31.79 1.33 14.55
#